data_AF-A0AAW9CVE5-F1
#
_entry.id   AF-A0AAW9CVE5-F1
#
_cell.length_a   1.000
_cell.length_b   1.000
_cell.length_c   1.000
_cell.angle_alpha   90.00
_cell.angle_beta   90.00
_cell.angle_gamma   90.00
#
_symmetry.space_group_name_H-M   'P 1'
#
loop_
_entity.id
_entity.type
_entity.pdbx_description
1 polymer ?
#
loop_
_entity_poly.entity_id
_entity_poly.type
_entity_poly.pdbx_seq_one_letter_code
_entity_poly.pdbx_strand_id
1 'polypeptide(L)' 'MLYLPKVITHQQVPEARALIPVPAKGKQTGTIIVSVTDAPFSVDNPEHVAIANRIEIRLVDQDLLPGYAEI' A
#
# COMPACT_ATOMS: atom_id res chain seq x y z
N MET A 1 -3.20 -6.52 0.60
CA MET A 1 -3.13 -5.52 -0.49
C MET A 1 -4.04 -4.37 -0.12
N LEU A 2 -3.65 -3.13 -0.40
CA LEU A 2 -4.43 -1.93 -0.08
C LEU A 2 -4.55 -1.06 -1.33
N TYR A 3 -5.75 -0.60 -1.66
CA TYR A 3 -5.97 0.40 -2.71
C TYR A 3 -6.18 1.77 -2.06
N LEU A 4 -5.51 2.79 -2.60
CA LEU A 4 -5.77 4.19 -2.27
C LEU A 4 -6.03 5.00 -3.54
N PRO A 5 -7.04 5.91 -3.56
CA PRO A 5 -7.33 6.79 -4.68
C PRO A 5 -6.34 7.97 -4.75
N LYS A 6 -5.05 7.68 -4.58
CA LYS A 6 -3.93 8.62 -4.58
C LYS A 6 -2.79 8.02 -5.41
N VAL A 7 -2.01 8.88 -6.07
CA VAL A 7 -0.78 8.44 -6.75
C VAL A 7 0.30 8.28 -5.69
N ILE A 8 0.70 7.04 -5.43
CA ILE A 8 1.74 6.68 -4.46
C ILE A 8 2.97 6.18 -5.20
N THR A 9 4.12 6.74 -4.84
CA THR A 9 5.43 6.45 -5.44
C THR A 9 6.29 5.56 -4.55
N HIS A 10 7.29 4.91 -5.15
CA HIS A 10 8.24 4.07 -4.40
C HIS A 10 9.09 4.88 -3.42
N GLN A 11 9.28 6.18 -3.66
CA GLN A 11 9.98 7.06 -2.72
C GLN A 11 9.17 7.26 -1.43
N GLN A 12 7.84 7.28 -1.53
CA GLN A 12 6.95 7.44 -0.38
C GLN A 12 6.79 6.13 0.39
N VAL A 13 6.74 4.98 -0.29
CA VAL A 13 6.56 3.67 0.36
C VAL A 13 7.62 2.68 -0.15
N PRO A 14 8.90 2.82 0.27
CA PRO A 14 9.97 1.93 -0.15
C PRO A 14 9.82 0.51 0.41
N GLU A 15 9.03 0.33 1.46
CA GLU A 15 8.72 -0.98 2.04
C GLU A 15 7.73 -1.80 1.20
N ALA A 16 7.01 -1.16 0.27
CA ALA A 16 6.08 -1.85 -0.62
C ALA A 16 6.84 -2.73 -1.63
N ARG A 17 6.44 -4.00 -1.73
CA ARG A 17 7.05 -4.93 -2.68
C ARG A 17 6.62 -4.67 -4.12
N ALA A 18 5.41 -4.15 -4.30
CA ALA A 18 4.95 -3.58 -5.56
C ALA A 18 3.98 -2.42 -5.33
N LEU A 19 4.01 -1.47 -6.26
CA LEU A 19 3.06 -0.37 -6.38
C LEU A 19 2.44 -0.45 -7.78
N ILE A 20 1.17 -0.83 -7.85
CA ILE A 20 0.47 -1.04 -9.12
C ILE A 20 -0.39 0.18 -9.41
N PRO A 21 -0.09 0.97 -10.45
CA PRO A 21 -0.91 2.12 -10.81
C PRO A 21 -2.27 1.64 -11.34
N VAL A 22 -3.35 2.27 -10.89
CA VAL A 22 -4.71 2.00 -11.37
C VAL A 22 -5.12 3.11 -12.33
N PRO A 23 -5.20 2.85 -13.66
CA PRO A 23 -5.65 3.83 -14.62
C PRO A 23 -7.19 3.87 -14.72
N ALA A 24 -7.76 5.06 -14.84
CA ALA A 24 -9.12 5.26 -15.33
C ALA A 24 -9.18 6.48 -16.24
N LYS A 25 -9.92 6.39 -17.36
CA LYS A 25 -10.07 7.48 -18.34
C LYS A 25 -8.74 8.10 -18.81
N GLY A 26 -7.70 7.26 -18.96
CA GLY A 26 -6.38 7.70 -19.43
C GLY A 26 -5.51 8.42 -18.39
N LYS A 27 -5.91 8.46 -17.11
CA LYS A 27 -5.10 8.99 -16.01
C LYS A 27 -5.02 7.98 -14.87
N GLN A 28 -3.93 8.00 -14.10
CA GLN A 28 -3.84 7.20 -12.88
C GLN A 28 -4.79 7.78 -11.83
N THR A 29 -5.73 6.97 -11.35
CA THR A 29 -6.72 7.35 -10.32
C THR A 29 -6.38 6.80 -8.94
N GLY A 30 -5.42 5.88 -8.85
CA GLY A 30 -4.94 5.40 -7.56
C GLY A 30 -3.76 4.44 -7.70
N THR A 31 -3.42 3.82 -6.59
CA THR A 31 -2.33 2.85 -6.50
C THR A 31 -2.77 1.68 -5.62
N ILE A 32 -2.50 0.45 -6.07
CA ILE A 32 -2.56 -0.74 -5.23
C ILE A 32 -1.18 -0.97 -4.64
N ILE A 33 -1.11 -1.03 -3.32
CA ILE A 33 0.10 -1.27 -2.54
C ILE A 33 0.12 -2.74 -2.13
N VAL A 34 1.21 -3.43 -2.46
CA VAL A 34 1.37 -4.87 -2.24
C VAL A 34 2.55 -5.12 -1.30
N SER A 35 2.30 -5.82 -0.19
CA SER A 35 3.31 -6.17 0.81
C SER A 35 4.12 -7.42 0.43
N VAL A 36 3.50 -8.40 -0.23
CA VAL A 36 4.09 -9.69 -0.58
C VAL A 36 3.77 -10.01 -2.04
N THR A 37 4.78 -10.40 -2.83
CA THR A 37 4.61 -10.72 -4.26
C THR A 37 5.12 -12.11 -4.65
N ASP A 38 5.92 -12.72 -3.78
CA ASP A 38 6.61 -13.99 -3.97
C ASP A 38 5.81 -15.19 -3.44
N ALA A 39 4.79 -14.96 -2.60
CA ALA A 39 3.88 -15.96 -2.08
C ALA A 39 2.50 -15.36 -1.76
N PRO A 40 1.45 -16.20 -1.58
CA PRO A 40 0.21 -15.75 -0.97
C PRO A 40 0.46 -15.14 0.41
N PHE A 41 -0.20 -14.02 0.71
CA PHE A 41 -0.15 -13.43 2.03
C PHE A 41 -0.69 -14.41 3.08
N SER A 42 -0.05 -14.46 4.25
CA SER A 42 -0.43 -15.34 5.35
C SER A 42 -0.28 -14.57 6.66
N VAL A 43 -1.33 -14.57 7.48
CA VAL A 43 -1.32 -13.96 8.82
C VAL A 43 -0.47 -14.74 9.81
N ASP A 44 -0.25 -16.03 9.53
CA ASP A 44 0.58 -16.91 10.36
C ASP A 44 2.08 -16.75 10.03
N ASN A 45 2.41 -16.09 8.92
CA ASN A 45 3.79 -15.73 8.61
C ASN A 45 4.12 -14.36 9.22
N PRO A 46 4.94 -14.30 10.29
CA PRO A 46 5.27 -13.04 10.96
C PRO A 46 5.99 -12.04 10.04
N GLU A 47 6.74 -12.50 9.03
CA GLU A 47 7.39 -11.60 8.08
C GLU A 47 6.38 -10.88 7.17
N HIS A 48 5.35 -11.61 6.71
CA HIS A 48 4.28 -11.02 5.90
C HIS A 48 3.55 -9.91 6.68
N VAL A 49 3.22 -10.19 7.94
CA VAL A 49 2.58 -9.24 8.85
C VAL A 49 3.50 -8.05 9.13
N ALA A 50 4.79 -8.30 9.41
CA ALA A 50 5.74 -7.22 9.70
C ALA A 50 5.91 -6.24 8.52
N ILE A 51 5.96 -6.74 7.27
CA ILE A 51 6.06 -5.88 6.09
C ILE A 51 4.76 -5.08 5.92
N ALA A 52 3.59 -5.70 6.08
CA ALA A 52 2.31 -5.00 6.01
C ALA A 52 2.21 -3.86 7.05
N ASN A 53 2.56 -4.13 8.31
CA ASN A 53 2.54 -3.15 9.38
C ASN A 53 3.52 -1.99 9.11
N ARG A 54 4.72 -2.28 8.58
CA ARG A 54 5.68 -1.22 8.21
C ARG A 54 5.15 -0.30 7.12
N ILE A 55 4.44 -0.86 6.13
CA ILE A 55 3.77 -0.07 5.09
C ILE A 55 2.68 0.82 5.71
N GLU A 56 1.86 0.29 6.60
CA GLU A 56 0.81 1.06 7.28
C GLU A 56 1.39 2.23 8.08
N ILE A 57 2.41 1.98 8.89
CA ILE A 57 3.13 3.02 9.66
C ILE A 57 3.67 4.09 8.70
N ARG A 58 4.32 3.68 7.60
CA ARG A 58 4.87 4.61 6.60
C ARG A 58 3.80 5.48 5.94
N LEU A 59 2.62 4.92 5.67
CA LEU A 59 1.52 5.67 5.06
C LEU A 59 0.93 6.68 6.05
N VAL A 60 0.81 6.32 7.32
CA VAL A 60 0.33 7.22 8.38
C VAL A 60 1.31 8.35 8.64
N ASP A 61 2.62 8.05 8.69
CA ASP A 61 3.71 9.04 8.88
C ASP A 61 3.73 10.16 7.81
N GLN A 62 3.08 9.93 6.66
CA GLN A 62 2.96 10.88 5.54
C GLN A 62 1.53 11.36 5.31
N ASP A 63 0.60 11.14 6.24
CA ASP A 63 -0.83 11.47 6.11
C ASP A 63 -1.49 10.89 4.84
N LEU A 64 -0.97 9.76 4.35
CA LEU A 64 -1.48 9.09 3.15
C LEU A 64 -2.67 8.18 3.45
N LEU A 65 -2.75 7.61 4.65
CA LEU A 65 -3.81 6.71 5.10
C LEU A 65 -4.86 7.47 5.94
N PRO A 66 -6.08 7.68 5.43
CA PRO A 66 -7.14 8.35 6.19
C PRO A 66 -7.65 7.45 7.32
N GLY A 67 -8.13 8.07 8.41
CA GLY A 67 -8.89 7.35 9.42
C GLY A 67 -10.24 6.89 8.85
N TYR A 68 -10.77 5.78 9.36
CA TYR A 68 -12.05 5.24 8.88
C TYR A 68 -13.23 6.20 8.97
N ALA A 69 -13.21 7.15 9.91
CA ALA A 69 -14.26 8.15 10.07
C ALA A 69 -14.20 9.28 9.01
N GLU A 70 -13.11 9.35 8.23
CA GLU A 70 -12.85 10.40 7.23
C GLU A 70 -13.10 9.92 5.79
N ILE A 71 -13.59 8.68 5.62
CA ILE A 71 -13.82 8.02 4.32
C ILE A 71 -15.27 8.21 3.87
#